data_AF-A0A2M8U4Q3-F1
#
_entry.id   AF-A0A2M8U4Q3-F1
#
_cell.length_a   1.000
_cell.length_b   1.000
_cell.length_c   1.000
_cell.angle_alpha   90.00
_cell.angle_beta   90.00
_cell.angle_gamma   90.00
#
_symmetry.space_group_name_H-M   'P 1'
#
loop_
_entity.id
_entity.type
_entity.pdbx_description
1 polymer ?
#
loop_
_entity_poly.entity_id
_entity_poly.type
_entity_poly.pdbx_seq_one_letter_code
_entity_poly.pdbx_strand_id
1 'polypeptide(L)' 'MLAPFVPGDWVENTLRPDWGPGQVQSSIGARVTVNFLHAGKQLINTDQVVLRPVKPPED' A
#
# COMPACT_ATOMS: atom_id res chain seq x y z
N MET A 1 -8.77 -16.30 -1.57
CA MET A 1 -7.47 -15.66 -1.26
C MET A 1 -7.41 -14.37 -2.05
N LEU A 2 -7.36 -13.21 -1.41
CA LEU A 2 -6.91 -12.01 -2.11
C LEU A 2 -5.44 -12.28 -2.47
N ALA A 3 -5.07 -12.07 -3.73
CA ALA A 3 -3.68 -12.23 -4.15
C ALA A 3 -2.78 -11.33 -3.29
N PRO A 4 -1.58 -11.78 -2.89
CA PRO A 4 -0.67 -10.93 -2.14
C PRO A 4 -0.30 -9.71 -3.00
N PHE A 5 -0.23 -8.53 -2.39
CA PHE A 5 0.30 -7.34 -3.07
C PHE A 5 1.72 -7.62 -3.58
N VAL A 6 2.03 -7.14 -4.78
CA VAL A 6 3.35 -7.28 -5.40
C VAL A 6 3.99 -5.92 -5.61
N PRO A 7 5.34 -5.85 -5.72
CA PRO A 7 6.01 -4.61 -6.10
C PRO A 7 5.40 -4.00 -7.37
N GLY A 8 5.09 -2.71 -7.33
CA GLY A 8 4.44 -1.97 -8.42
C GLY A 8 2.95 -1.73 -8.22
N ASP A 9 2.26 -2.52 -7.38
CA ASP A 9 0.84 -2.32 -7.07
C ASP A 9 0.61 -0.95 -6.40
N TRP A 10 -0.50 -0.32 -6.73
CA TRP A 10 -0.95 0.91 -6.09
C TRP A 10 -2.05 0.63 -5.09
N VAL A 11 -1.90 1.19 -3.89
CA VAL A 11 -2.79 0.95 -2.76
C VAL A 11 -3.08 2.24 -2.00
N GLU A 12 -4.21 2.27 -1.31
CA GLU A 12 -4.50 3.27 -0.28
C GLU A 12 -4.63 2.59 1.09
N ASN A 13 -4.22 3.29 2.14
CA ASN A 13 -4.44 2.86 3.51
C ASN A 13 -5.80 3.38 4.00
N THR A 14 -6.76 2.47 4.20
CA THR A 14 -8.13 2.83 4.63
C THR A 14 -8.20 3.52 5.99
N LEU A 15 -7.19 3.35 6.85
CA LEU A 15 -7.11 3.98 8.17
C LEU A 15 -6.35 5.33 8.14
N ARG A 16 -5.68 5.64 7.04
CA ARG A 16 -4.88 6.87 6.84
C ARG A 16 -5.07 7.41 5.42
N PRO A 17 -6.28 7.86 5.07
CA PRO A 17 -6.56 8.42 3.75
C PRO A 17 -5.73 9.68 3.46
N ASP A 18 -5.29 10.40 4.49
CA ASP A 18 -4.44 11.58 4.42
C ASP A 18 -3.03 11.28 3.87
N TRP A 19 -2.58 10.03 3.91
CA TRP A 19 -1.28 9.63 3.34
C TRP A 19 -1.30 9.61 1.81
N GLY A 20 -2.49 9.62 1.21
CA GLY A 20 -2.68 9.49 -0.23
C GLY A 20 -2.43 8.06 -0.74
N PRO A 21 -2.52 7.86 -2.06
CA PRO A 21 -2.14 6.60 -2.69
C PRO A 21 -0.64 6.35 -2.52
N GLY A 22 -0.26 5.09 -2.48
CA GLY A 22 1.13 4.68 -2.39
C GLY A 22 1.44 3.45 -3.23
N GLN A 23 2.68 3.36 -3.68
CA GLN A 23 3.15 2.23 -4.48
C GLN A 23 3.85 1.20 -3.59
N VAL A 24 3.48 -0.07 -3.73
CA VAL A 24 4.15 -1.19 -3.08
C VAL A 24 5.55 -1.35 -3.65
N GLN A 25 6.56 -1.36 -2.78
CA GLN A 25 7.96 -1.58 -3.16
C GLN A 25 8.44 -3.00 -2.83
N SER A 26 7.89 -3.62 -1.79
CA SER A 26 8.18 -5.00 -1.42
C SER A 26 7.01 -5.61 -0.65
N SER A 27 6.89 -6.93 -0.71
CA SER A 27 5.85 -7.70 -0.03
C SER A 27 6.42 -9.04 0.41
N ILE A 28 6.45 -9.28 1.72
CA ILE A 28 6.99 -10.51 2.33
C ILE A 28 5.98 -10.99 3.38
N GLY A 29 5.18 -11.98 3.02
CA GLY A 29 4.05 -12.40 3.84
C GLY A 29 3.07 -11.26 4.06
N ALA A 30 2.73 -10.96 5.32
CA ALA A 30 1.86 -9.84 5.68
C ALA A 30 2.59 -8.48 5.78
N ARG A 31 3.92 -8.45 5.63
CA ARG A 31 4.71 -7.21 5.71
C ARG A 31 4.89 -6.61 4.32
N VAL A 32 4.24 -5.49 4.08
CA VAL A 32 4.24 -4.78 2.79
C VAL A 32 4.88 -3.41 2.97
N THR A 33 5.94 -3.12 2.22
CA THR A 33 6.54 -1.77 2.21
C THR A 33 5.89 -0.96 1.11
N VAL A 34 5.31 0.18 1.47
CA VAL A 34 4.61 1.08 0.54
C VAL A 34 5.24 2.47 0.62
N ASN A 35 5.45 3.13 -0.52
CA ASN A 35 5.81 4.55 -0.55
C ASN A 35 4.55 5.38 -0.84
N PHE A 36 4.01 5.99 0.20
CA PHE A 36 2.84 6.86 0.12
C PHE A 36 3.21 8.28 -0.28
N LEU A 37 2.34 8.95 -1.03
CA LEU A 37 2.60 10.29 -1.57
C LEU A 37 2.84 11.34 -0.48
N HIS A 38 2.11 11.29 0.63
CA HIS A 38 2.17 12.32 1.69
C HIS A 38 2.79 11.85 3.01
N ALA A 39 3.08 10.54 3.13
CA ALA A 39 3.69 9.96 4.33
C ALA A 39 5.02 9.23 4.07
N GLY A 40 5.49 9.23 2.82
CA GLY A 40 6.72 8.55 2.41
C GLY A 40 6.65 7.04 2.59
N LYS A 41 7.82 6.43 2.82
CA LYS A 41 7.96 4.97 2.95
C LYS A 41 7.46 4.48 4.30
N GLN A 42 6.49 3.57 4.29
CA GLN A 42 5.91 2.96 5.47
C GLN A 42 5.90 1.43 5.34
N LEU A 43 6.16 0.74 6.45
CA LEU A 43 5.99 -0.71 6.55
C LEU A 43 4.59 -0.99 7.11
N ILE A 44 3.78 -1.71 6.33
CA ILE A 44 2.40 -2.04 6.67
C ILE A 44 2.31 -3.52 7.01
N ASN A 45 1.60 -3.83 8.10
CA ASN A 45 1.19 -5.19 8.42
C ASN A 45 -0.24 -5.42 7.94
N THR A 46 -0.42 -6.16 6.85
CA THR A 46 -1.73 -6.40 6.24
C THR A 46 -2.63 -7.35 7.03
N ASP A 47 -2.11 -8.02 8.07
CA ASP A 47 -2.94 -8.76 9.03
C ASP A 47 -3.69 -7.83 9.98
N GLN A 48 -3.30 -6.55 10.07
CA GLN A 48 -3.85 -5.57 11.01
C GLN A 48 -4.45 -4.35 10.30
N VAL A 49 -3.94 -4.03 9.10
CA VAL A 49 -4.33 -2.85 8.33
C VAL A 49 -4.79 -3.29 6.94
N VAL A 50 -5.98 -2.86 6.55
CA VAL A 50 -6.52 -3.13 5.21
C VAL A 50 -5.99 -2.09 4.24
N LEU A 51 -5.22 -2.57 3.26
CA LEU A 51 -4.86 -1.83 2.05
C LEU A 51 -5.90 -2.11 0.97
N ARG A 52 -6.36 -1.08 0.28
CA ARG A 52 -7.28 -1.22 -0.86
C ARG A 52 -6.51 -0.98 -2.17
N PRO A 53 -6.61 -1.87 -3.18
CA PRO A 53 -6.07 -1.60 -4.50
C PRO A 53 -6.71 -0.35 -5.12
N VAL A 54 -5.88 0.52 -5.68
CA VAL A 54 -6.32 1.71 -6.41
C VAL A 54 -5.63 1.78 -7.76
N LYS A 55 -6.14 2.63 -8.65
CA LYS A 55 -5.42 2.95 -9.89
C LYS A 55 -4.16 3.74 -9.54
N PRO A 56 -3.09 3.63 -10.36
CA PRO A 56 -2.01 4.60 -10.31
C PRO A 56 -2.57 6.02 -10.42
N PRO A 57 -2.02 7.01 -9.70
CA PRO A 57 -2.37 8.40 -9.93
C PRO A 57 -2.17 8.73 -11.41
N GLU A 58 -3.17 9.36 -12.01
CA GLU A 58 -3.07 9.90 -13.37
C GLU A 58 -2.06 11.07 -13.34
N ASP A 59 -1.16 11.12 -14.33
CA ASP A 59 -0.22 12.24 -14.55
C ASP A 59 -0.98 13.54 -14.88
#